data_AF-A0A672MLH4-F1
#
_entry.id   AF-A0A672MLH4-F1
#
_cell.length_a   1.000
_cell.length_b   1.000
_cell.length_c   1.000
_cell.angle_alpha   90.00
_cell.angle_beta   90.00
_cell.angle_gamma   90.00
#
_symmetry.space_group_name_H-M   'P 1'
#
loop_
_entity.id
_entity.type
_entity.pdbx_description
1 polymer ?
#
loop_
_entity_poly.entity_id
_entity_poly.type
_entity_poly.pdbx_seq_one_letter_code
_entity_poly.pdbx_strand_id
1 'polypeptide(L)'
;MSAEAADREAVSGSRPCTPPQASWFEFLLDPSLLEQHLQGRHPDPSPVQLIVQFLEQASKPSVNEQNQVQPPADNRRNRTLKLMALKAAAHLTWDLNLLEKGLTIPVLNMLLNELLCASRVPPGVKHVDLDLSTLPPTTAMAVLIYNRWSVRQLNSVIVYAGLAILCNFSGCQEKELTDNILSVLREQAADSITVLEGALNIKKDFYIHTLRTLDLLAADPSTANGETESSTAGLRISADHLHCQVCPTGK
;
A
#
# COMPACT_ATOMS: atom_id res chain seq x y z
N MET A 1 -48.82 -55.94 12.57
CA MET A 1 -47.47 -56.26 12.02
C MET A 1 -47.32 -55.40 10.77
N SER A 2 -46.88 -54.15 10.92
CA SER A 2 -45.50 -53.66 10.72
C SER A 2 -45.52 -52.78 9.45
N ALA A 3 -45.48 -51.45 9.58
CA ALA A 3 -44.28 -50.60 9.54
C ALA A 3 -43.52 -50.81 8.21
N GLU A 4 -43.44 -49.83 7.30
CA GLU A 4 -42.47 -48.74 7.38
C GLU A 4 -42.78 -47.69 6.28
N ALA A 5 -43.23 -46.50 6.66
CA ALA A 5 -43.26 -45.33 5.78
C ALA A 5 -42.12 -44.42 6.22
N ALA A 6 -41.04 -44.43 5.45
CA ALA A 6 -39.86 -43.61 5.73
C ALA A 6 -40.18 -42.14 5.43
N ASP A 7 -40.40 -41.41 6.53
CA ASP A 7 -40.46 -39.97 6.62
C ASP A 7 -39.12 -39.38 6.16
N ARG A 8 -39.13 -38.67 5.02
CA ARG A 8 -38.01 -37.83 4.59
C ARG A 8 -38.34 -36.39 4.99
N GLU A 9 -38.13 -36.09 6.26
CA GLU A 9 -37.98 -34.70 6.70
C GLU A 9 -36.78 -34.10 5.97
N ALA A 10 -37.06 -33.16 5.07
CA ALA A 10 -36.05 -32.26 4.53
C ALA A 10 -35.61 -31.34 5.68
N VAL A 11 -34.54 -31.74 6.38
CA VAL A 11 -33.77 -30.85 7.23
C VAL A 11 -33.29 -29.70 6.36
N SER A 12 -34.00 -28.57 6.41
CA SER A 12 -33.50 -27.31 5.91
C SER A 12 -32.31 -26.93 6.80
N GLY A 13 -31.13 -27.41 6.42
CA GLY A 13 -29.87 -26.97 6.98
C GLY A 13 -29.76 -25.48 6.71
N SER A 14 -30.18 -24.68 7.71
CA SER A 14 -29.91 -23.26 7.77
C SER A 14 -28.39 -23.14 7.78
N ARG A 15 -27.81 -22.78 6.63
CA ARG A 15 -26.42 -22.36 6.57
C ARG A 15 -26.24 -21.30 7.67
N PRO A 16 -25.16 -21.35 8.47
CA PRO A 16 -24.83 -20.24 9.33
C PRO A 16 -24.82 -19.00 8.46
N CYS A 17 -25.60 -17.99 8.85
CA CYS A 17 -25.65 -16.70 8.18
C CYS A 17 -24.34 -15.98 8.50
N THR A 18 -23.25 -16.39 7.86
CA THR A 18 -22.10 -15.52 7.70
C THR A 18 -22.55 -14.36 6.84
N PRO A 19 -22.30 -13.11 7.25
CA PRO A 19 -22.54 -11.96 6.39
C PRO A 19 -21.89 -12.23 5.03
N PRO A 20 -22.53 -11.86 3.90
CA PRO A 20 -21.90 -12.00 2.60
C PRO A 20 -20.54 -11.29 2.65
N GLN A 21 -19.48 -12.04 2.34
CA GLN A 21 -18.13 -11.52 2.31
C GLN A 21 -18.08 -10.40 1.27
N ALA A 22 -17.77 -9.18 1.72
CA ALA A 22 -17.74 -8.02 0.83
C ALA A 22 -16.72 -8.28 -0.28
N SER A 23 -17.21 -8.31 -1.51
CA SER A 23 -16.35 -8.60 -2.66
C SER A 23 -15.66 -7.31 -3.12
N TRP A 24 -14.39 -7.39 -3.53
CA TRP A 24 -13.62 -6.19 -3.91
C TRP A 24 -14.32 -5.28 -4.94
N PHE A 25 -15.14 -5.86 -5.82
CA PHE A 25 -15.87 -5.12 -6.86
C PHE A 25 -17.01 -4.27 -6.28
N GLU A 26 -17.57 -4.61 -5.13
CA GLU A 26 -18.66 -3.85 -4.49
C GLU A 26 -18.17 -2.46 -4.08
N PHE A 27 -16.91 -2.35 -3.65
CA PHE A 27 -16.27 -1.07 -3.34
C PHE A 27 -16.03 -0.19 -4.58
N LEU A 28 -16.01 -0.76 -5.79
CA LEU A 28 -15.96 0.03 -7.02
C LEU A 28 -17.32 0.62 -7.38
N LEU A 29 -18.41 -0.03 -6.96
CA LEU A 29 -19.78 0.41 -7.23
C LEU A 29 -20.18 1.53 -6.27
N ASP A 30 -19.77 1.42 -5.00
CA ASP A 30 -20.00 2.43 -3.98
C ASP A 30 -18.69 2.76 -3.23
N PRO A 31 -18.07 3.93 -3.53
CA PRO A 31 -16.85 4.37 -2.86
C PRO A 31 -17.02 4.57 -1.34
N SER A 32 -18.24 4.85 -0.86
CA SER A 32 -18.51 5.06 0.57
C SER A 32 -18.53 3.75 1.36
N LEU A 33 -18.77 2.62 0.68
CA LEU A 33 -18.78 1.28 1.27
C LEU A 33 -17.40 0.91 1.83
N LEU A 34 -16.32 1.34 1.17
CA LEU A 34 -14.96 1.05 1.64
C LEU A 34 -14.71 1.70 3.01
N GLU A 35 -15.11 2.95 3.19
CA GLU A 35 -14.88 3.65 4.46
C GLU A 35 -15.69 3.03 5.60
N GLN A 36 -16.95 2.68 5.32
CA GLN A 36 -17.82 2.00 6.29
C GLN A 36 -17.26 0.62 6.66
N HIS A 37 -16.77 -0.14 5.68
CA HIS A 37 -16.15 -1.44 5.90
C HIS A 37 -14.93 -1.32 6.80
N LEU A 38 -14.02 -0.39 6.48
CA LEU A 38 -12.78 -0.18 7.25
C LEU A 38 -13.03 0.30 8.69
N GLN A 39 -14.16 0.97 8.96
CA GLN A 39 -14.56 1.35 10.33
C GLN A 39 -15.10 0.18 11.17
N GLY A 40 -15.36 -0.99 10.56
CA GLY A 40 -15.78 -2.19 11.28
C GLY A 40 -14.74 -2.65 12.31
N ARG A 41 -15.18 -3.31 13.39
CA ARG A 41 -14.26 -3.80 14.44
C ARG A 41 -13.31 -4.90 13.94
N HIS A 42 -13.77 -5.71 13.00
CA HIS A 42 -13.02 -6.79 12.35
C HIS A 42 -13.46 -6.91 10.90
N PRO A 43 -13.02 -6.00 10.00
CA PRO A 43 -13.39 -6.04 8.60
C PRO A 43 -12.88 -7.34 7.96
N ASP A 44 -13.78 -8.05 7.26
CA ASP A 44 -13.45 -9.20 6.43
C ASP A 44 -13.95 -8.95 4.99
N PRO A 45 -13.05 -8.75 4.01
CA PRO A 45 -11.58 -8.88 4.10
C PRO A 45 -10.90 -7.76 4.90
N SER A 46 -9.76 -8.08 5.52
CA SER A 46 -8.94 -7.11 6.25
C SER A 46 -8.36 -6.03 5.31
N PRO A 47 -7.94 -4.86 5.83
CA PRO A 47 -7.43 -3.77 4.99
C PRO A 47 -6.19 -4.20 4.18
N VAL A 48 -5.33 -5.05 4.75
CA VAL A 48 -4.18 -5.64 4.07
C VAL A 48 -4.62 -6.54 2.91
N GLN A 49 -5.60 -7.43 3.13
CA GLN A 49 -6.11 -8.30 2.08
C GLN A 49 -6.76 -7.50 0.95
N LEU A 50 -7.46 -6.41 1.28
CA LEU A 50 -8.01 -5.49 0.29
C LEU A 50 -6.92 -4.83 -0.56
N ILE A 51 -5.81 -4.39 0.04
CA ILE A 51 -4.66 -3.85 -0.70
C ILE A 51 -4.16 -4.87 -1.72
N VAL A 52 -3.94 -6.12 -1.31
CA VAL A 52 -3.50 -7.20 -2.22
C VAL A 52 -4.50 -7.37 -3.35
N GLN A 53 -5.78 -7.52 -3.04
CA GLN A 53 -6.83 -7.73 -4.03
C GLN A 53 -6.90 -6.58 -5.04
N PHE A 54 -6.88 -5.33 -4.58
CA PHE A 54 -6.98 -4.19 -5.47
C PHE A 54 -5.75 -4.06 -6.39
N LEU A 55 -4.55 -4.23 -5.84
CA LEU A 55 -3.30 -4.11 -6.60
C LEU A 55 -3.11 -5.26 -7.58
N GLU A 56 -3.43 -6.50 -7.20
CA GLU A 56 -3.39 -7.63 -8.12
C GLU A 56 -4.36 -7.42 -9.29
N GLN A 57 -5.59 -6.95 -9.02
CA GLN A 57 -6.56 -6.70 -10.08
C GLN A 57 -6.17 -5.52 -10.98
N ALA A 58 -5.53 -4.49 -10.43
CA ALA A 58 -5.03 -3.35 -11.20
C ALA A 58 -3.82 -3.71 -12.08
N SER A 59 -3.06 -4.72 -11.68
CA SER A 59 -1.79 -5.10 -12.31
C SER A 59 -1.90 -6.33 -13.20
N LYS A 60 -3.12 -6.87 -13.37
CA LYS A 60 -3.34 -7.98 -14.28
C LYS A 60 -3.00 -7.57 -15.72
N PRO A 61 -2.07 -8.27 -16.37
CA PRO A 61 -1.77 -8.00 -17.76
C PRO A 61 -3.02 -8.30 -18.61
N SER A 62 -3.31 -7.40 -19.55
CA SER A 62 -4.38 -7.61 -20.52
C SER A 62 -3.84 -8.35 -21.74
N VAL A 63 -4.69 -9.17 -22.35
CA VAL A 63 -4.36 -9.88 -23.58
C VAL A 63 -5.10 -9.19 -24.72
N ASN A 64 -4.41 -8.86 -25.81
CA ASN A 64 -5.04 -8.28 -26.98
C ASN A 64 -5.76 -9.34 -27.84
N GLU A 65 -6.48 -8.92 -28.88
CA GLU A 65 -7.19 -9.83 -29.81
C GLU A 65 -6.27 -10.85 -30.51
N GLN A 66 -4.95 -10.64 -30.48
CA GLN A 66 -3.93 -11.51 -31.05
C GLN A 66 -3.22 -12.39 -29.99
N ASN A 67 -3.79 -12.50 -28.79
CA ASN A 67 -3.23 -13.26 -27.66
C ASN A 67 -1.85 -12.77 -27.16
N GLN A 68 -1.46 -11.54 -27.48
CA GLN A 68 -0.22 -10.95 -26.98
C GLN A 68 -0.46 -10.30 -25.61
N VAL A 69 0.45 -10.57 -24.68
CA VAL A 69 0.45 -10.01 -23.32
C VAL A 69 0.85 -8.53 -23.41
N GLN A 70 -0.06 -7.64 -23.04
CA GLN A 70 0.20 -6.21 -22.92
C GLN A 70 0.45 -5.82 -21.46
N PRO A 71 1.30 -4.81 -21.22
CA PRO A 71 1.46 -4.26 -19.89
C PRO A 71 0.11 -3.76 -19.35
N PRO A 72 -0.08 -3.74 -18.02
CA PRO A 72 -1.34 -3.31 -17.42
C PRO A 72 -1.73 -1.92 -17.93
N ALA A 73 -2.90 -1.83 -18.57
CA ALA A 73 -3.36 -0.57 -19.14
C ALA A 73 -3.61 0.47 -18.04
N ASP A 74 -3.14 1.70 -18.22
CA ASP A 74 -3.47 2.82 -17.34
C ASP A 74 -4.87 3.37 -17.67
N ASN A 75 -5.88 2.56 -17.35
CA ASN A 75 -7.29 2.88 -17.57
C ASN A 75 -7.97 3.36 -16.27
N ARG A 76 -9.15 3.94 -16.41
CA ARG A 76 -9.95 4.45 -15.28
C ARG A 76 -10.17 3.39 -14.20
N ARG A 77 -10.44 2.14 -14.58
CA ARG A 77 -10.65 1.03 -13.64
C ARG A 77 -9.40 0.80 -12.78
N ASN A 78 -8.23 0.71 -13.39
CA ASN A 78 -6.97 0.44 -12.72
C ASN A 78 -6.56 1.61 -11.81
N ARG A 79 -6.80 2.85 -12.25
CA ARG A 79 -6.62 4.04 -11.40
C ARG A 79 -7.52 4.01 -10.18
N THR A 80 -8.81 3.67 -10.33
CA THR A 80 -9.73 3.53 -9.19
C THR A 80 -9.27 2.43 -8.24
N LEU A 81 -8.83 1.28 -8.74
CA LEU A 81 -8.34 0.18 -7.91
C LEU A 81 -7.09 0.58 -7.12
N LYS A 82 -6.11 1.21 -7.76
CA LYS A 82 -4.91 1.74 -7.09
C LYS A 82 -5.29 2.75 -6.00
N LEU A 83 -6.23 3.67 -6.29
CA LEU A 83 -6.74 4.61 -5.29
C LEU A 83 -7.41 3.91 -4.10
N MET A 84 -8.19 2.85 -4.32
CA MET A 84 -8.79 2.07 -3.23
C MET A 84 -7.73 1.38 -2.37
N ALA A 85 -6.65 0.88 -2.97
CA ALA A 85 -5.52 0.33 -2.22
C ALA A 85 -4.84 1.41 -1.34
N LEU A 86 -4.62 2.61 -1.89
CA LEU A 86 -4.07 3.74 -1.13
C LEU A 86 -4.99 4.16 0.03
N LYS A 87 -6.32 4.13 -0.15
CA LYS A 87 -7.29 4.40 0.91
C LYS A 87 -7.23 3.37 2.04
N ALA A 88 -7.13 2.09 1.70
CA ALA A 88 -6.96 1.03 2.71
C ALA A 88 -5.64 1.18 3.47
N ALA A 89 -4.54 1.56 2.79
CA ALA A 89 -3.26 1.86 3.43
C ALA A 89 -3.31 3.11 4.33
N ALA A 90 -4.04 4.15 3.89
CA ALA A 90 -4.27 5.36 4.68
C ALA A 90 -5.09 5.07 5.95
N HIS A 91 -6.04 4.12 5.90
CA HIS A 91 -6.75 3.66 7.09
C HIS A 91 -5.83 2.96 8.10
N LEU A 92 -4.85 2.19 7.61
CA LEU A 92 -3.76 1.63 8.43
C LEU A 92 -2.73 2.68 8.87
N THR A 93 -2.98 3.97 8.61
CA THR A 93 -2.09 5.10 8.93
C THR A 93 -0.68 4.97 8.34
N TRP A 94 -0.55 4.19 7.27
CA TRP A 94 0.74 3.84 6.66
C TRP A 94 1.75 3.21 7.65
N ASP A 95 1.25 2.43 8.62
CA ASP A 95 2.11 1.70 9.53
C ASP A 95 2.90 0.62 8.78
N LEU A 96 4.18 0.90 8.56
CA LEU A 96 5.11 -0.01 7.89
C LEU A 96 5.20 -1.38 8.59
N ASN A 97 4.99 -1.46 9.91
CA ASN A 97 5.03 -2.76 10.60
C ASN A 97 3.83 -3.65 10.24
N LEU A 98 2.65 -3.06 10.04
CA LEU A 98 1.46 -3.79 9.61
C LEU A 98 1.56 -4.15 8.13
N LEU A 99 2.04 -3.22 7.31
CA LEU A 99 2.19 -3.43 5.87
C LEU A 99 3.26 -4.48 5.55
N GLU A 100 4.42 -4.44 6.20
CA GLU A 100 5.51 -5.41 5.98
C GLU A 100 5.14 -6.83 6.44
N LYS A 101 4.31 -6.97 7.48
CA LYS A 101 3.82 -8.28 7.94
C LYS A 101 2.73 -8.84 7.03
N GLY A 102 1.97 -7.96 6.41
CA GLY A 102 0.76 -8.30 5.67
C GLY A 102 0.95 -8.44 4.16
N LEU A 103 1.95 -7.78 3.59
CA LEU A 103 2.19 -7.67 2.14
C LEU A 103 3.56 -8.24 1.77
N THR A 104 3.65 -8.89 0.62
CA THR A 104 4.93 -9.29 0.06
C THR A 104 5.71 -8.08 -0.46
N ILE A 105 7.04 -8.20 -0.56
CA ILE A 105 7.91 -7.10 -1.02
C ILE A 105 7.43 -6.50 -2.36
N PRO A 106 7.05 -7.28 -3.38
CA PRO A 106 6.54 -6.73 -4.63
C PRO A 106 5.25 -5.92 -4.48
N VAL A 107 4.30 -6.40 -3.68
CA VAL A 107 3.01 -5.73 -3.47
C VAL A 107 3.20 -4.42 -2.69
N LEU A 108 4.07 -4.43 -1.67
CA LEU A 108 4.39 -3.23 -0.90
C LEU A 108 5.16 -2.21 -1.74
N ASN A 109 6.12 -2.67 -2.56
CA ASN A 109 6.81 -1.80 -3.52
C ASN A 109 5.82 -1.15 -4.49
N MET A 110 4.86 -1.92 -5.01
CA MET A 110 3.81 -1.39 -5.90
C MET A 110 2.95 -0.34 -5.19
N LEU A 111 2.49 -0.63 -3.97
CA LEU A 111 1.70 0.32 -3.17
C LEU A 111 2.45 1.64 -2.94
N LEU A 112 3.73 1.57 -2.57
CA LEU A 112 4.52 2.76 -2.26
C LEU A 112 4.87 3.56 -3.53
N ASN A 113 5.10 2.89 -4.67
CA ASN A 113 5.23 3.60 -5.95
C ASN A 113 3.93 4.32 -6.33
N GLU A 114 2.77 3.70 -6.10
CA GLU A 114 1.49 4.38 -6.31
C GLU A 114 1.27 5.55 -5.35
N LEU A 115 1.78 5.48 -4.12
CA LEU A 115 1.78 6.62 -3.20
C LEU A 115 2.63 7.78 -3.75
N LEU A 116 3.84 7.51 -4.26
CA LEU A 116 4.70 8.53 -4.87
C LEU A 116 4.02 9.16 -6.09
N CYS A 117 3.41 8.35 -6.95
CA CYS A 117 2.63 8.80 -8.10
C CYS A 117 1.44 9.69 -7.68
N ALA A 118 0.63 9.25 -6.71
CA ALA A 118 -0.50 10.02 -6.20
C ALA A 118 -0.07 11.35 -5.55
N SER A 119 1.12 11.36 -4.95
CA SER A 119 1.72 12.54 -4.32
C SER A 119 2.43 13.47 -5.33
N ARG A 120 2.35 13.15 -6.63
CA ARG A 120 2.96 13.91 -7.74
C ARG A 120 4.48 14.07 -7.61
N VAL A 121 5.16 13.06 -7.06
CA VAL A 121 6.63 13.02 -7.09
C VAL A 121 7.08 12.88 -8.55
N PRO A 122 7.97 13.76 -9.06
CA PRO A 122 8.41 13.71 -10.44
C PRO A 122 9.03 12.33 -10.80
N PRO A 123 8.54 11.65 -11.86
CA PRO A 123 9.08 10.36 -12.24
C PRO A 123 10.51 10.51 -12.77
N GLY A 124 11.40 9.60 -12.37
CA GLY A 124 12.78 9.55 -12.85
C GLY A 124 13.75 10.52 -12.15
N VAL A 125 13.28 11.35 -11.22
CA VAL A 125 14.14 12.17 -10.37
C VAL A 125 14.53 11.37 -9.13
N LYS A 126 15.82 11.38 -8.77
CA LYS A 126 16.26 10.73 -7.54
C LYS A 126 15.75 11.49 -6.34
N HIS A 127 15.36 10.77 -5.28
CA HIS A 127 14.85 11.40 -4.07
C HIS A 127 15.87 12.33 -3.38
N VAL A 128 17.17 12.05 -3.53
CA VAL A 128 18.25 12.88 -2.98
C VAL A 128 18.34 14.26 -3.63
N ASP A 129 17.87 14.40 -4.88
CA ASP A 129 17.87 15.66 -5.62
C ASP A 129 16.65 16.52 -5.29
N LEU A 130 15.69 16.00 -4.51
CA LEU A 130 14.48 16.71 -4.10
C LEU A 130 14.73 17.52 -2.83
N ASP A 131 14.42 18.81 -2.87
CA ASP A 131 14.40 19.64 -1.66
C ASP A 131 13.10 19.43 -0.88
N LEU A 132 13.13 18.49 0.07
CA LEU A 132 12.01 18.16 0.96
C LEU A 132 11.43 19.36 1.72
N SER A 133 12.17 20.45 1.90
CA SER A 133 11.70 21.63 2.63
C SER A 133 10.74 22.49 1.80
N THR A 134 10.90 22.48 0.48
CA THR A 134 10.07 23.25 -0.47
C THR A 134 8.86 22.45 -0.95
N LEU A 135 8.90 21.13 -0.82
CA LEU A 135 7.80 20.25 -1.22
C LEU A 135 6.55 20.41 -0.33
N PRO A 136 5.36 20.08 -0.89
CA PRO A 136 4.16 19.91 -0.09
C PRO A 136 4.40 18.89 1.03
N PRO A 137 3.86 19.11 2.25
CA PRO A 137 4.11 18.22 3.38
C PRO A 137 3.71 16.76 3.11
N THR A 138 2.65 16.54 2.33
CA THR A 138 2.16 15.21 1.93
C THR A 138 3.09 14.52 0.95
N THR A 139 3.63 15.28 -0.01
CA THR A 139 4.63 14.78 -0.98
C THR A 139 5.94 14.46 -0.30
N ALA A 140 6.43 15.34 0.58
CA ALA A 140 7.62 15.09 1.37
C ALA A 140 7.43 13.82 2.24
N MET A 141 6.27 13.67 2.89
CA MET A 141 5.99 12.48 3.70
C MET A 141 5.95 11.20 2.86
N ALA A 142 5.38 11.21 1.65
CA ALA A 142 5.38 10.07 0.75
C ALA A 142 6.81 9.61 0.39
N VAL A 143 7.69 10.57 0.07
CA VAL A 143 9.12 10.31 -0.17
C VAL A 143 9.76 9.70 1.07
N LEU A 144 9.47 10.22 2.27
CA LEU A 144 10.02 9.70 3.52
C LEU A 144 9.56 8.27 3.82
N ILE A 145 8.28 7.96 3.64
CA ILE A 145 7.75 6.61 3.87
C ILE A 145 8.45 5.60 2.95
N TYR A 146 8.59 5.95 1.67
CA TYR A 146 9.28 5.10 0.70
C TYR A 146 10.73 4.83 1.12
N ASN A 147 11.53 5.88 1.36
CA ASN A 147 12.94 5.74 1.72
C ASN A 147 13.13 5.00 3.06
N ARG A 148 12.23 5.21 4.04
CA ARG A 148 12.24 4.47 5.31
C ARG A 148 11.99 2.98 5.10
N TRP A 149 10.97 2.64 4.30
CA TRP A 149 10.71 1.25 3.95
C TRP A 149 11.91 0.63 3.22
N SER A 150 12.50 1.33 2.25
CA SER A 150 13.68 0.86 1.51
C SER A 150 14.83 0.49 2.44
N VAL A 151 15.19 1.38 3.37
CA VAL A 151 16.27 1.12 4.36
C VAL A 151 15.91 -0.05 5.29
N ARG A 152 14.65 -0.15 5.73
CA ARG A 152 14.18 -1.27 6.57
C ARG A 152 14.31 -2.61 5.87
N GLN A 153 13.97 -2.71 4.58
CA GLN A 153 14.11 -3.95 3.82
C GLN A 153 15.56 -4.38 3.65
N LEU A 154 16.48 -3.43 3.47
CA LEU A 154 17.90 -3.75 3.41
C LEU A 154 18.44 -4.24 4.75
N ASN A 155 18.02 -3.60 5.85
CA ASN A 155 18.41 -4.03 7.18
C ASN A 155 17.85 -5.42 7.52
N SER A 156 16.59 -5.69 7.19
CA SER A 156 15.98 -7.01 7.40
C SER A 156 16.73 -8.07 6.61
N VAL A 157 17.07 -7.82 5.34
CA VAL A 157 17.86 -8.75 4.53
C VAL A 157 19.25 -8.99 5.12
N ILE A 158 19.94 -7.98 5.67
CA ILE A 158 21.24 -8.18 6.33
C ILE A 158 21.10 -9.05 7.58
N VAL A 159 20.09 -8.78 8.41
CA VAL A 159 19.82 -9.53 9.65
C VAL A 159 19.41 -10.97 9.35
N TYR A 160 18.52 -11.19 8.37
CA TYR A 160 18.05 -12.51 7.98
C TYR A 160 19.06 -13.26 7.11
N ALA A 161 19.89 -12.60 6.30
CA ALA A 161 21.00 -13.26 5.60
C ALA A 161 22.06 -13.80 6.58
N GLY A 162 22.21 -13.18 7.76
CA GLY A 162 22.98 -13.73 8.87
C GLY A 162 22.37 -15.00 9.50
N LEU A 163 21.10 -15.31 9.23
CA LEU A 163 20.34 -16.41 9.86
C LEU A 163 19.77 -17.45 8.87
N ALA A 164 19.69 -17.15 7.57
CA ALA A 164 18.94 -17.93 6.58
C ALA A 164 19.82 -18.58 5.52
N ILE A 165 20.39 -19.74 5.88
CA ILE A 165 20.88 -20.78 4.94
C ILE A 165 19.73 -21.68 4.43
N LEU A 166 18.48 -21.46 4.87
CA LEU A 166 17.40 -22.44 4.75
C LEU A 166 16.07 -21.81 4.32
N CYS A 167 15.92 -21.40 3.05
CA CYS A 167 14.60 -21.13 2.46
C CYS A 167 14.65 -21.24 0.93
N ASN A 168 14.59 -22.48 0.42
CA ASN A 168 14.09 -22.76 -0.92
C ASN A 168 12.72 -23.40 -0.73
N PHE A 169 11.65 -22.75 -1.18
CA PHE A 169 10.53 -23.39 -1.90
C PHE A 169 9.41 -22.35 -2.17
N SER A 170 8.81 -22.49 -3.36
CA SER A 170 7.65 -21.79 -3.92
C SER A 170 7.89 -20.39 -4.54
N GLY A 171 7.69 -20.31 -5.86
CA GLY A 171 7.56 -19.05 -6.62
C GLY A 171 8.83 -18.50 -7.26
N CYS A 172 9.42 -19.18 -8.26
CA CYS A 172 10.61 -18.65 -8.97
C CYS A 172 10.42 -17.21 -9.49
N GLN A 173 9.23 -16.88 -10.00
CA GLN A 173 8.93 -15.56 -10.56
C GLN A 173 8.79 -14.47 -9.49
N GLU A 174 8.15 -14.78 -8.36
CA GLU A 174 8.01 -13.81 -7.25
C GLU A 174 9.35 -13.59 -6.54
N LYS A 175 10.16 -14.65 -6.41
CA LYS A 175 11.53 -14.57 -5.91
C LYS A 175 12.39 -13.69 -6.82
N GLU A 176 12.35 -13.89 -8.13
CA GLU A 176 13.10 -13.07 -9.09
C GLU A 176 12.67 -11.60 -9.02
N LEU A 177 11.37 -11.31 -8.96
CA LEU A 177 10.86 -9.95 -8.81
C LEU A 177 11.33 -9.31 -7.49
N THR A 178 11.31 -10.08 -6.40
CA THR A 178 11.80 -9.64 -5.09
C THR A 178 13.29 -9.32 -5.14
N ASP A 179 14.10 -10.21 -5.71
CA ASP A 179 15.55 -10.03 -5.83
C ASP A 179 15.89 -8.81 -6.69
N ASN A 180 15.17 -8.59 -7.80
CA ASN A 180 15.32 -7.41 -8.64
C ASN A 180 15.00 -6.12 -7.88
N ILE A 181 13.89 -6.09 -7.13
CA ILE A 181 13.53 -4.94 -6.30
C ILE A 181 14.64 -4.70 -5.26
N LEU A 182 15.07 -5.73 -4.53
CA LEU A 182 16.12 -5.60 -3.52
C LEU A 182 17.45 -5.12 -4.10
N SER A 183 17.79 -5.51 -5.33
CA SER A 183 18.98 -5.00 -6.04
C SER A 183 18.87 -3.49 -6.26
N VAL A 184 17.74 -3.01 -6.77
CA VAL A 184 17.49 -1.57 -6.95
C VAL A 184 17.53 -0.84 -5.61
N LEU A 185 16.91 -1.41 -4.57
CA LEU A 185 16.93 -0.81 -3.23
C LEU A 185 18.37 -0.66 -2.70
N ARG A 186 19.25 -1.64 -2.94
CA ARG A 186 20.66 -1.59 -2.54
C ARG A 186 21.42 -0.49 -3.26
N GLU A 187 21.20 -0.32 -4.56
CA GLU A 187 21.86 0.74 -5.34
C GLU A 187 21.47 2.14 -4.85
N GLN A 188 20.21 2.34 -4.46
CA GLN A 188 19.72 3.62 -3.93
C GLN A 188 19.88 3.77 -2.41
N ALA A 189 20.56 2.85 -1.72
CA ALA A 189 20.59 2.83 -0.26
C ALA A 189 21.24 4.09 0.33
N ALA A 190 22.38 4.52 -0.23
CA ALA A 190 23.09 5.71 0.21
C ALA A 190 22.25 6.99 0.01
N ASP A 191 21.59 7.09 -1.16
CA ASP A 191 20.69 8.19 -1.49
C ASP A 191 19.50 8.21 -0.50
N SER A 192 18.93 7.04 -0.20
CA SER A 192 17.82 6.89 0.76
C SER A 192 18.21 7.34 2.17
N ILE A 193 19.40 6.95 2.64
CA ILE A 193 19.91 7.36 3.96
C ILE A 193 20.10 8.88 4.01
N THR A 194 20.71 9.46 2.97
CA THR A 194 20.94 10.91 2.88
C THR A 194 19.63 11.69 2.92
N VAL A 195 18.59 11.22 2.22
CA VAL A 195 17.24 11.81 2.25
C VAL A 195 16.65 11.78 3.66
N LEU A 196 16.79 10.65 4.37
CA LEU A 196 16.27 10.52 5.73
C LEU A 196 17.02 11.39 6.73
N GLU A 197 18.34 11.48 6.62
CA GLU A 197 19.17 12.38 7.44
C GLU A 197 18.82 13.85 7.18
N GLY A 198 18.63 14.24 5.91
CA GLY A 198 18.17 15.57 5.53
C GLY A 198 16.83 15.92 6.17
N ALA A 199 15.91 14.95 6.24
CA ALA A 199 14.59 15.13 6.83
C ALA A 199 14.64 15.44 8.34
N LEU A 200 15.63 14.92 9.07
CA LEU A 200 15.80 15.21 10.49
C LEU A 200 16.13 16.68 10.76
N ASN A 201 16.66 17.40 9.77
CA ASN A 201 16.99 18.82 9.93
C ASN A 201 15.80 19.75 9.63
N ILE A 202 14.66 19.19 9.20
CA ILE A 202 13.47 19.95 8.81
C ILE A 202 12.59 20.22 10.03
N LYS A 203 12.43 21.49 10.39
CA LYS A 203 11.61 21.93 11.55
C LYS A 203 10.11 22.07 11.25
N LYS A 204 9.66 21.58 10.11
CA LYS A 204 8.27 21.68 9.65
C LYS A 204 7.50 20.41 10.01
N ASP A 205 6.22 20.55 10.32
CA ASP A 205 5.34 19.40 10.49
C ASP A 205 5.09 18.69 9.15
N PHE A 206 5.12 17.36 9.18
CA PHE A 206 4.76 16.52 8.06
C PHE A 206 3.32 16.07 8.18
N TYR A 207 2.67 15.85 7.03
CA TYR A 207 1.29 15.38 6.96
C TYR A 207 1.24 14.17 6.06
N ILE A 208 0.53 13.14 6.47
CA ILE A 208 0.39 11.92 5.69
C ILE A 208 -0.99 11.84 5.04
N HIS A 209 -1.06 11.22 3.86
CA HIS A 209 -2.31 11.06 3.14
C HIS A 209 -3.34 10.26 3.93
N THR A 210 -4.51 10.89 4.15
CA THR A 210 -5.73 10.29 4.67
C THR A 210 -6.69 9.96 3.52
N LEU A 211 -7.75 9.19 3.80
CA LEU A 211 -8.81 8.89 2.82
C LEU A 211 -9.34 10.18 2.19
N ARG A 212 -9.62 11.20 3.01
CA ARG A 212 -10.09 12.51 2.56
C ARG A 212 -9.11 13.20 1.62
N THR A 213 -7.81 13.21 1.92
CA THR A 213 -6.82 13.86 1.03
C THR A 213 -6.68 13.11 -0.29
N LEU A 214 -6.82 11.78 -0.28
CA LEU A 214 -6.78 10.95 -1.49
C LEU A 214 -8.02 11.19 -2.37
N ASP A 215 -9.19 11.40 -1.78
CA ASP A 215 -10.40 11.79 -2.51
C ASP A 215 -10.27 13.16 -3.17
N LEU A 216 -9.67 14.12 -2.47
CA LEU A 216 -9.45 15.46 -3.02
C LEU A 216 -8.46 15.43 -4.20
N LEU A 217 -7.40 14.62 -4.11
CA LEU A 217 -6.46 14.40 -5.21
C LEU A 217 -7.12 13.71 -6.42
N ALA A 218 -8.07 12.80 -6.17
CA ALA A 218 -8.80 12.11 -7.23
C ALA A 218 -9.84 13.01 -7.90
N ALA A 219 -10.44 13.95 -7.16
CA ALA A 219 -11.47 14.87 -7.65
C ALA A 219 -10.88 16.03 -8.46
N ASP A 220 -9.67 16.49 -8.14
CA ASP A 220 -9.04 17.63 -8.81
C ASP A 220 -7.62 17.32 -9.33
N PRO A 221 -7.48 16.83 -10.57
CA PRO A 221 -6.19 16.61 -11.20
C PRO A 221 -5.44 17.93 -11.51
N SER A 222 -6.11 19.09 -11.46
CA SER A 222 -5.56 20.38 -11.93
C SER A 222 -4.64 21.11 -10.93
N THR A 223 -4.58 20.67 -9.67
CA THR A 223 -3.67 21.23 -8.64
C THR A 223 -2.20 20.87 -8.89
N ALA A 224 -1.56 21.59 -9.82
CA ALA A 224 -0.24 21.31 -10.41
C ALA A 224 0.88 20.91 -9.42
N ASN A 225 0.78 21.25 -8.13
CA ASN A 225 1.82 21.00 -7.14
C ASN A 225 1.43 20.03 -6.02
N GLY A 226 0.28 19.34 -6.06
CA GLY A 226 -0.16 18.53 -4.91
C GLY A 226 -0.52 19.35 -3.65
N GLU A 227 -0.34 20.67 -3.73
CA GLU A 227 -0.91 21.67 -2.84
C GLU A 227 -2.41 21.74 -3.13
N THR A 228 -3.14 20.94 -2.39
CA THR A 228 -4.53 21.24 -2.12
C THR A 228 -4.54 22.10 -0.85
N GLU A 229 -5.54 22.97 -0.67
CA GLU A 229 -5.81 23.62 0.63
C GLU A 229 -5.91 22.59 1.79
N SER A 230 -6.00 21.30 1.45
CA SER A 230 -5.96 20.10 2.30
C SER A 230 -4.59 19.45 2.52
N SER A 231 -3.43 20.00 2.11
CA SER A 231 -2.13 19.44 2.50
C SER A 231 -1.91 19.42 4.02
N THR A 232 -2.63 20.26 4.78
CA THR A 232 -2.70 20.22 6.26
C THR A 232 -3.85 19.36 6.80
N ALA A 233 -4.74 18.85 5.93
CA ALA A 233 -5.83 17.92 6.29
C ALA A 233 -5.38 16.45 6.33
N GLY A 234 -4.10 16.19 6.05
CA GLY A 234 -3.46 14.91 6.33
C GLY A 234 -3.33 14.66 7.84
N LEU A 235 -2.95 13.44 8.22
CA LEU A 235 -2.67 13.14 9.62
C LEU A 235 -1.31 13.74 9.98
N ARG A 236 -1.30 14.68 10.94
CA ARG A 236 -0.09 15.39 11.36
C ARG A 236 0.86 14.45 12.06
N ILE A 237 2.12 14.44 11.62
CA ILE A 237 3.23 13.78 12.29
C ILE A 237 4.17 14.88 12.76
N SER A 238 4.32 15.01 14.08
CA SER A 238 5.26 15.98 14.65
C SER A 238 6.70 15.62 14.28
N ALA A 239 7.56 16.63 14.19
CA ALA A 239 9.00 16.43 13.96
C ALA A 239 9.61 15.47 14.99
N ASP A 240 9.20 15.54 16.26
CA ASP A 240 9.67 14.63 17.32
C ASP A 240 9.32 13.16 17.04
N HIS A 241 8.12 12.91 16.51
CA HIS A 241 7.72 11.55 16.13
C HIS A 241 8.50 11.05 14.91
N LEU A 242 8.85 11.95 13.98
CA LEU A 242 9.69 11.62 12.83
C LEU A 242 11.13 11.30 13.26
N HIS A 243 11.68 12.03 14.22
CA HIS A 243 12.99 11.74 14.82
C HIS A 243 13.06 10.35 15.47
N CYS A 244 12.05 9.99 16.29
CA CYS A 244 11.94 8.65 16.88
C CYS A 244 11.78 7.53 15.85
N GLN A 245 11.31 7.87 14.65
CA GLN A 245 11.01 6.94 13.57
C GLN A 245 12.16 6.74 12.59
N VAL A 246 13.12 7.66 12.55
CA VAL A 246 14.32 7.62 11.70
C VAL A 246 15.53 7.11 12.48
N CYS A 247 15.64 7.37 13.78
CA CYS A 247 16.68 6.79 14.62
C CYS A 247 16.37 5.32 14.98
N PRO A 248 17.22 4.34 14.61
CA PRO A 248 17.03 2.94 15.00
C PRO A 248 17.36 2.65 16.48
N THR A 249 17.70 3.66 17.29
CA THR A 249 18.28 3.48 18.62
C THR A 249 17.33 3.88 19.73
N GLY A 250 16.40 2.97 20.03
CA GLY A 250 15.76 2.92 21.35
C GLY A 250 16.56 1.99 22.27
N LYS A 251 17.66 2.51 22.84
CA LYS A 251 18.51 1.94 23.92
C LYS A 251 19.04 0.51 23.76
#